data_AF-A0A6G9NDM9-F1
#
_entry.id   AF-A0A6G9NDM9-F1
#
_cell.length_a   1.000
_cell.length_b   1.000
_cell.length_c   1.000
_cell.angle_alpha   90.00
_cell.angle_beta   90.00
_cell.angle_gamma   90.00
#
_symmetry.space_group_name_H-M   'P 1'
#
loop_
_entity.id
_entity.type
_entity.pdbx_description
1 polymer ?
#
loop_
_entity_poly.entity_id
_entity_poly.type
_entity_poly.pdbx_seq_one_letter_code
_entity_poly.pdbx_strand_id
1 'polypeptide(L)'
;MSSDPISRRNRNNAKRSTGPKSKDGKAKVARNAQKHGATTQPDPASVATWLAIILDQPEIMAQDLIPTGDQAYRALALARADARLIAAENALLEFEQHHANVSPREELGFDEFVERVLPACEFGPNRHARVTAVLELQYSAQLSQMAHERRERRRLLKRYLSEAKSKRRKAFAAWLEISQREAAKA
;
A
#
# COMPACT_ATOMS: atom_id res chain seq x y z
N MET A 1 40.57 5.19 10.07
CA MET A 1 39.63 5.59 11.15
C MET A 1 38.35 6.10 10.47
N SER A 2 37.11 5.69 10.74
CA SER A 2 36.46 4.88 11.77
C SER A 2 35.14 4.34 11.17
N SER A 3 35.11 3.08 10.69
CA SER A 3 33.89 2.38 10.23
C SER A 3 33.30 1.45 11.31
N ASP A 4 33.92 1.41 12.48
CA ASP A 4 33.71 0.41 13.50
C ASP A 4 32.50 0.65 14.43
N PRO A 5 32.17 1.89 14.87
CA PRO A 5 31.09 2.07 15.83
C PRO A 5 29.70 1.81 15.23
N ILE A 6 29.47 2.20 13.96
CA ILE A 6 28.20 1.96 13.25
C ILE A 6 28.04 0.48 12.90
N SER A 7 29.11 -0.16 12.41
CA SER A 7 29.12 -1.59 12.06
C SER A 7 28.90 -2.48 13.28
N ARG A 8 29.47 -2.11 14.44
CA ARG A 8 29.27 -2.82 15.71
C ARG A 8 27.86 -2.60 16.25
N ARG A 9 27.32 -1.38 16.15
CA ARG A 9 25.94 -1.06 16.54
C ARG A 9 24.91 -1.80 15.69
N ASN A 10 25.10 -1.85 14.36
CA ASN A 10 24.21 -2.60 13.47
C ASN A 10 24.25 -4.11 13.75
N ARG A 11 25.43 -4.69 14.03
CA ARG A 11 25.55 -6.10 14.44
C ARG A 11 24.84 -6.38 15.76
N ASN A 12 24.95 -5.49 16.74
CA ASN A 12 24.24 -5.64 18.02
C ASN A 12 22.72 -5.50 17.88
N ASN A 13 22.24 -4.58 17.03
CA ASN A 13 20.81 -4.45 16.72
C ASN A 13 20.27 -5.66 15.94
N ALA A 14 21.05 -6.20 15.00
CA ALA A 14 20.68 -7.41 14.26
C ALA A 14 20.55 -8.64 15.17
N LYS A 15 21.45 -8.79 16.18
CA LYS A 15 21.36 -9.86 17.19
C LYS A 15 20.10 -9.77 18.06
N ARG A 16 19.53 -8.57 18.24
CA ARG A 16 18.28 -8.32 18.98
C ARG A 16 17.05 -8.18 18.08
N SER A 17 17.19 -8.33 16.76
CA SER A 17 16.07 -8.23 15.84
C SER A 17 15.12 -9.41 16.05
N THR A 18 13.88 -9.10 16.40
CA THR A 18 12.76 -10.05 16.51
C THR A 18 12.17 -10.41 15.14
N GLY A 19 12.84 -10.04 14.05
CA GLY A 19 12.42 -10.36 12.70
C GLY A 19 12.39 -11.87 12.43
N PRO A 20 11.60 -12.32 11.42
CA PRO A 20 11.44 -13.74 11.15
C PRO A 20 12.77 -14.39 10.72
N LYS A 21 13.14 -15.46 11.43
CA LYS A 21 14.40 -16.18 11.23
C LYS A 21 14.31 -17.30 10.18
N SER A 22 13.10 -17.78 9.89
CA SER A 22 12.86 -18.85 8.90
C SER A 22 12.75 -18.30 7.47
N LYS A 23 13.11 -19.11 6.46
CA LYS A 23 12.91 -18.76 5.04
C LYS A 23 11.44 -18.42 4.75
N ASP A 24 10.52 -19.14 5.36
CA ASP A 24 9.07 -18.92 5.25
C ASP A 24 8.61 -17.61 5.91
N GLY A 25 9.15 -17.29 7.09
CA GLY A 25 8.88 -16.02 7.76
C GLY A 25 9.43 -14.82 6.97
N LYS A 26 10.62 -14.98 6.36
CA LYS A 26 11.19 -13.98 5.45
C LYS A 26 10.34 -13.82 4.18
N ALA A 27 9.84 -14.91 3.60
CA ALA A 27 8.95 -14.86 2.43
C ALA A 27 7.59 -14.22 2.75
N LYS A 28 7.06 -14.42 3.97
CA LYS A 28 5.85 -13.72 4.46
C LYS A 28 6.10 -12.21 4.65
N VAL A 29 7.25 -11.82 5.19
CA VAL A 29 7.63 -10.39 5.32
C VAL A 29 7.95 -9.74 3.98
N ALA A 30 8.60 -10.45 3.06
CA ALA A 30 8.83 -9.97 1.69
C ALA A 30 7.50 -9.75 0.95
N ARG A 31 6.52 -10.63 1.16
CA ARG A 31 5.15 -10.42 0.66
C ARG A 31 4.42 -9.28 1.36
N ASN A 32 4.73 -8.91 2.61
CA ASN A 32 4.19 -7.69 3.23
C ASN A 32 4.68 -6.41 2.53
N ALA A 33 5.92 -6.39 2.02
CA ALA A 33 6.41 -5.27 1.21
C ALA A 33 5.73 -5.21 -0.17
N GLN A 34 5.47 -6.36 -0.79
CA GLN A 34 4.73 -6.44 -2.06
C GLN A 34 3.21 -6.19 -1.93
N LYS A 35 2.57 -6.61 -0.83
CA LYS A 35 1.12 -6.41 -0.57
C LYS A 35 0.75 -5.00 -0.10
N HIS A 36 1.72 -4.15 0.25
CA HIS A 36 1.47 -2.86 0.87
C HIS A 36 2.13 -1.70 0.11
N GLY A 37 1.79 -1.56 -1.18
CA GLY A 37 2.10 -0.36 -1.96
C GLY A 37 1.61 0.94 -1.30
N ALA A 38 0.47 0.91 -0.61
CA ALA A 38 -0.12 2.07 0.07
C ALA A 38 0.72 2.67 1.23
N THR A 39 1.67 1.93 1.79
CA THR A 39 2.58 2.42 2.86
C THR A 39 4.06 2.41 2.46
N THR A 40 4.37 2.05 1.22
CA THR A 40 5.73 2.08 0.72
C THR A 40 6.23 3.52 0.63
N GLN A 41 7.55 3.71 0.66
CA GLN A 41 8.13 5.03 0.41
C GLN A 41 7.62 5.55 -0.94
N PRO A 42 7.12 6.80 -1.02
CA PRO A 42 6.61 7.34 -2.26
C PRO A 42 7.70 7.32 -3.32
N ASP A 43 7.30 7.03 -4.55
CA ASP A 43 8.17 6.99 -5.71
C ASP A 43 9.01 8.29 -5.80
N PRO A 44 10.35 8.21 -5.85
CA PRO A 44 11.22 9.39 -5.92
C PRO A 44 10.90 10.32 -7.10
N ALA A 45 10.48 9.79 -8.25
CA ALA A 45 10.11 10.61 -9.40
C ALA A 45 8.84 11.42 -9.09
N SER A 46 7.81 10.78 -8.53
CA SER A 46 6.60 11.47 -8.06
C SER A 46 6.89 12.56 -7.03
N VAL A 47 7.83 12.31 -6.11
CA VAL A 47 8.26 13.33 -5.12
C VAL A 47 8.97 14.50 -5.81
N ALA A 48 9.84 14.23 -6.79
CA ALA A 48 10.52 15.28 -7.55
C ALA A 48 9.53 16.16 -8.33
N THR A 49 8.53 15.55 -8.98
CA THR A 49 7.46 16.28 -9.66
C THR A 49 6.72 17.23 -8.72
N TRP A 50 6.33 16.76 -7.52
CA TRP A 50 5.69 17.62 -6.54
C TRP A 50 6.61 18.72 -6.01
N LEU A 51 7.89 18.41 -5.82
CA LEU A 51 8.86 19.40 -5.36
C LEU A 51 9.07 20.50 -6.41
N ALA A 52 9.16 20.14 -7.69
CA ALA A 52 9.22 21.07 -8.81
C ALA A 52 8.03 22.04 -8.82
N ILE A 53 6.82 21.52 -8.61
CA ILE A 53 5.59 22.34 -8.53
C ILE A 53 5.62 23.27 -7.31
N ILE A 54 6.03 22.77 -6.14
CA ILE A 54 6.02 23.55 -4.89
C ILE A 54 7.04 24.70 -4.92
N LEU A 55 8.20 24.47 -5.53
CA LEU A 55 9.28 25.44 -5.64
C LEU A 55 9.22 26.30 -6.90
N ASP A 56 8.27 26.04 -7.81
CA ASP A 56 8.19 26.64 -9.14
C ASP A 56 9.50 26.48 -9.95
N GLN A 57 10.09 25.28 -9.86
CA GLN A 57 11.38 24.92 -10.45
C GLN A 57 11.23 23.63 -11.27
N PRO A 58 10.99 23.72 -12.60
CA PRO A 58 10.67 22.55 -13.43
C PRO A 58 11.84 21.58 -13.63
N GLU A 59 13.08 21.99 -13.33
CA GLU A 59 14.29 21.20 -13.57
C GLU A 59 14.66 20.25 -12.42
N ILE A 60 13.89 20.19 -11.33
CA ILE A 60 14.19 19.34 -10.18
C ILE A 60 14.05 17.86 -10.55
N MET A 61 15.13 17.10 -10.40
CA MET A 61 15.17 15.67 -10.66
C MET A 61 15.23 14.85 -9.35
N ALA A 62 14.98 13.54 -9.45
CA ALA A 62 14.99 12.64 -8.28
C ALA A 62 16.35 12.60 -7.53
N GLN A 63 17.45 12.94 -8.21
CA GLN A 63 18.79 13.05 -7.61
C GLN A 63 18.97 14.31 -6.76
N ASP A 64 18.14 15.34 -6.96
CA ASP A 64 18.24 16.64 -6.28
C ASP A 64 17.44 16.69 -4.96
N LEU A 65 16.93 15.54 -4.50
CA LEU A 65 16.12 15.40 -3.28
C LEU A 65 16.93 15.52 -1.97
N ILE A 66 18.05 16.24 -2.00
CA ILE A 66 18.89 16.55 -0.83
C ILE A 66 18.60 18.01 -0.45
N PRO A 67 17.78 18.26 0.58
CA PRO A 67 17.40 19.62 0.93
C PRO A 67 18.56 20.37 1.57
N THR A 68 18.84 21.58 1.07
CA THR A 68 19.77 22.53 1.67
C THR A 68 19.00 23.69 2.29
N GLY A 69 18.96 23.74 3.62
CA GLY A 69 18.22 24.78 4.38
C GLY A 69 16.81 24.37 4.82
N ASP A 70 16.22 25.14 5.73
CA ASP A 70 14.92 24.80 6.32
C ASP A 70 13.79 24.92 5.29
N GLN A 71 13.80 25.94 4.42
CA GLN A 71 12.82 26.09 3.35
C GLN A 71 12.80 24.86 2.42
N ALA A 72 13.96 24.44 1.90
CA ALA A 72 14.08 23.24 1.06
C ALA A 72 13.63 21.97 1.81
N TYR A 73 13.93 21.86 3.10
CA TYR A 73 13.48 20.73 3.93
C TYR A 73 11.95 20.69 4.07
N ARG A 74 11.30 21.83 4.30
CA ARG A 74 9.83 21.92 4.39
C ARG A 74 9.16 21.65 3.04
N ALA A 75 9.70 22.18 1.95
CA ALA A 75 9.22 21.91 0.59
C ALA A 75 9.28 20.40 0.28
N LEU A 76 10.42 19.75 0.54
CA LEU A 76 10.58 18.31 0.34
C LEU A 76 9.64 17.49 1.24
N ALA A 77 9.42 17.93 2.48
CA ALA A 77 8.47 17.27 3.38
C ALA A 77 7.03 17.36 2.85
N LEU A 78 6.63 18.51 2.30
CA LEU A 78 5.34 18.72 1.66
C LEU A 78 5.21 17.86 0.38
N ALA A 79 6.21 17.88 -0.50
CA ALA A 79 6.23 17.07 -1.71
C ALA A 79 6.07 15.56 -1.43
N ARG A 80 6.77 15.06 -0.41
CA ARG A 80 6.62 13.65 0.05
C ARG A 80 5.23 13.37 0.62
N ALA A 81 4.57 14.36 1.21
CA ALA A 81 3.24 14.20 1.75
C ALA A 81 2.17 14.20 0.65
N ASP A 82 2.30 15.07 -0.36
CA ASP A 82 1.41 15.09 -1.53
C ASP A 82 1.57 13.81 -2.38
N ALA A 83 2.80 13.36 -2.64
CA ALA A 83 3.05 12.09 -3.34
C ALA A 83 2.40 10.89 -2.61
N ARG A 84 2.46 10.86 -1.27
CA ARG A 84 1.79 9.81 -0.47
C ARG A 84 0.27 9.92 -0.50
N LEU A 85 -0.28 11.14 -0.55
CA LEU A 85 -1.72 11.34 -0.62
C LEU A 85 -2.26 10.76 -1.92
N ILE A 86 -1.66 11.10 -3.05
CA ILE A 86 -2.05 10.55 -4.36
C ILE A 86 -1.91 9.03 -4.40
N ALA A 87 -0.81 8.48 -3.89
CA ALA A 87 -0.63 7.03 -3.83
C ALA A 87 -1.73 6.33 -3.00
N ALA A 88 -2.15 6.94 -1.87
CA ALA A 88 -3.23 6.40 -1.05
C ALA A 88 -4.61 6.53 -1.71
N GLU A 89 -4.85 7.61 -2.45
CA GLU A 89 -6.08 7.82 -3.23
C GLU A 89 -6.18 6.80 -4.37
N ASN A 90 -5.13 6.65 -5.16
CA ASN A 90 -5.08 5.67 -6.25
C ASN A 90 -5.27 4.25 -5.73
N ALA A 91 -4.59 3.87 -4.64
CA ALA A 91 -4.73 2.53 -4.06
C ALA A 91 -6.17 2.24 -3.56
N LEU A 92 -6.88 3.25 -3.04
CA LEU A 92 -8.28 3.09 -2.65
C LEU A 92 -9.18 3.00 -3.88
N LEU A 93 -8.93 3.84 -4.89
CA LEU A 93 -9.70 3.85 -6.13
C LEU A 93 -9.57 2.53 -6.90
N GLU A 94 -8.34 2.05 -7.12
CA GLU A 94 -8.05 0.76 -7.78
C GLU A 94 -8.75 -0.39 -7.06
N PHE A 95 -8.71 -0.40 -5.72
CA PHE A 95 -9.40 -1.40 -4.91
C PHE A 95 -10.92 -1.33 -5.09
N GLU A 96 -11.51 -0.14 -5.05
CA GLU A 96 -12.96 0.03 -5.20
C GLU A 96 -13.43 -0.30 -6.63
N GLN A 97 -12.65 0.07 -7.66
CA GLN A 97 -12.94 -0.26 -9.06
C GLN A 97 -12.84 -1.75 -9.34
N HIS A 98 -11.77 -2.42 -8.87
CA HIS A 98 -11.60 -3.86 -9.06
C HIS A 98 -12.78 -4.63 -8.47
N HIS A 99 -13.23 -4.28 -7.27
CA HIS A 99 -14.34 -4.95 -6.60
C HIS A 99 -15.74 -4.47 -7.02
N ALA A 100 -15.86 -3.38 -7.79
CA ALA A 100 -17.09 -2.99 -8.46
C ALA A 100 -17.30 -3.76 -9.76
N ASN A 101 -16.20 -4.10 -10.45
CA ASN A 101 -16.25 -4.71 -11.78
C ASN A 101 -16.22 -6.24 -11.77
N VAL A 102 -15.75 -6.88 -10.69
CA VAL A 102 -15.64 -8.34 -10.59
C VAL A 102 -16.61 -8.86 -9.54
N SER A 103 -17.55 -9.71 -9.96
CA SER A 103 -18.45 -10.36 -9.02
C SER A 103 -17.68 -11.33 -8.12
N PRO A 104 -18.11 -11.53 -6.86
CA PRO A 104 -17.48 -12.52 -5.98
C PRO A 104 -17.47 -13.95 -6.56
N ARG A 105 -18.45 -14.28 -7.42
CA ARG A 105 -18.56 -15.59 -8.09
C ARG A 105 -17.47 -15.79 -9.13
N GLU A 106 -17.21 -14.76 -9.93
CA GLU A 106 -16.12 -14.73 -10.91
C GLU A 106 -14.75 -14.71 -10.24
N GLU A 107 -14.56 -13.92 -9.17
CA GLU A 107 -13.26 -13.86 -8.46
C GLU A 107 -12.89 -15.20 -7.80
N LEU A 108 -13.89 -15.98 -7.38
CA LEU A 108 -13.70 -17.34 -6.85
C LEU A 108 -13.60 -18.42 -7.93
N GLY A 109 -13.89 -18.10 -9.19
CA GLY A 109 -13.93 -19.09 -10.28
C GLY A 109 -14.92 -20.22 -10.03
N PHE A 110 -16.01 -19.95 -9.31
CA PHE A 110 -16.94 -21.00 -8.87
C PHE A 110 -17.61 -21.70 -10.06
N ASP A 111 -18.04 -20.93 -11.06
CA ASP A 111 -18.71 -21.46 -12.24
C ASP A 111 -17.77 -22.33 -13.08
N GLU A 112 -16.54 -21.86 -13.33
CA GLU A 112 -15.51 -22.64 -14.02
C GLU A 112 -15.18 -23.94 -13.27
N PHE A 113 -15.12 -23.88 -11.93
CA PHE A 113 -14.91 -25.05 -11.10
C PHE A 113 -16.05 -26.06 -11.23
N VAL A 114 -17.30 -25.61 -11.14
CA VAL A 114 -18.50 -26.45 -11.25
C VAL A 114 -18.57 -27.09 -12.64
N GLU A 115 -18.44 -26.30 -13.71
CA GLU A 115 -18.49 -26.79 -15.09
C GLU A 115 -17.41 -27.82 -15.40
N ARG A 116 -16.23 -27.72 -14.78
CA ARG A 116 -15.14 -28.68 -14.99
C ARG A 116 -15.29 -29.95 -14.15
N VAL A 117 -15.74 -29.83 -12.90
CA VAL A 117 -15.67 -30.95 -11.93
C VAL A 117 -16.94 -31.80 -11.95
N LEU A 118 -18.13 -31.20 -12.10
CA LEU A 118 -19.38 -31.95 -12.03
C LEU A 118 -19.54 -32.97 -13.16
N PRO A 119 -19.26 -32.65 -14.44
CA PRO A 119 -19.39 -33.60 -15.55
C PRO A 119 -18.36 -34.73 -15.52
N ALA A 120 -17.19 -34.49 -14.91
CA ALA A 120 -16.15 -35.50 -14.75
C ALA A 120 -16.49 -36.57 -13.69
N CYS A 121 -17.57 -36.37 -12.94
CA CYS A 121 -18.01 -37.30 -11.91
C CYS A 121 -19.19 -38.13 -12.40
N GLU A 122 -19.01 -39.45 -12.49
CA GLU A 122 -20.11 -40.38 -12.78
C GLU A 122 -21.01 -40.54 -11.54
N PHE A 123 -22.00 -39.66 -11.41
CA PHE A 123 -22.98 -39.71 -10.33
C PHE A 123 -24.39 -39.96 -10.88
N GLY A 124 -25.20 -40.74 -10.15
CA GLY A 124 -26.64 -40.74 -10.35
C GLY A 124 -27.25 -39.39 -9.95
N PRO A 125 -28.46 -39.03 -10.46
CA PRO A 125 -29.05 -37.70 -10.29
C PRO A 125 -29.17 -37.22 -8.82
N ASN A 126 -29.52 -38.13 -7.90
CA ASN A 126 -29.60 -37.80 -6.47
C ASN A 126 -28.23 -37.48 -5.84
N ARG A 127 -27.15 -38.06 -6.36
CA ARG A 127 -25.79 -37.83 -5.86
C ARG A 127 -25.20 -36.55 -6.44
N HIS A 128 -25.52 -36.21 -7.69
CA HIS A 128 -25.23 -34.89 -8.26
C HIS A 128 -25.85 -33.77 -7.41
N ALA A 129 -27.15 -33.85 -7.10
CA ALA A 129 -27.84 -32.83 -6.29
C ALA A 129 -27.17 -32.60 -4.92
N ARG A 130 -26.73 -33.68 -4.25
CA ARG A 130 -26.03 -33.58 -2.97
C ARG A 130 -24.65 -32.94 -3.10
N VAL A 131 -23.90 -33.26 -4.16
CA VAL A 131 -22.57 -32.66 -4.41
C VAL A 131 -22.72 -31.17 -4.70
N THR A 132 -23.68 -30.78 -5.54
CA THR A 132 -23.96 -29.35 -5.81
C THR A 132 -24.31 -28.60 -4.53
N ALA A 133 -25.16 -29.16 -3.67
CA ALA A 133 -25.52 -28.52 -2.40
C ALA A 133 -24.30 -28.32 -1.46
N VAL A 134 -23.36 -29.26 -1.44
CA VAL A 134 -22.11 -29.13 -0.66
C VAL A 134 -21.21 -28.04 -1.26
N LEU A 135 -21.10 -27.96 -2.58
CA LEU A 135 -20.31 -26.93 -3.26
C LEU A 135 -20.88 -25.54 -3.02
N GLU A 136 -22.21 -25.37 -3.09
CA GLU A 136 -22.91 -24.12 -2.75
C GLU A 136 -22.65 -23.70 -1.29
N LEU A 137 -22.71 -24.64 -0.35
CA LEU A 137 -22.39 -24.35 1.05
C LEU A 137 -20.93 -23.90 1.23
N GLN A 138 -19.98 -24.60 0.61
CA GLN A 138 -18.56 -24.23 0.65
C GLN A 138 -18.33 -22.85 0.03
N TYR A 139 -18.98 -22.57 -1.09
CA TYR A 139 -18.93 -21.29 -1.77
C TYR A 139 -19.48 -20.16 -0.88
N SER A 140 -20.61 -20.37 -0.19
CA SER A 140 -21.17 -19.38 0.74
C SER A 140 -20.20 -19.03 1.90
N ALA A 141 -19.43 -20.01 2.38
CA ALA A 141 -18.42 -19.79 3.40
C ALA A 141 -17.23 -18.98 2.86
N GLN A 142 -16.77 -19.31 1.64
CA GLN A 142 -15.71 -18.57 0.95
C GLN A 142 -16.11 -17.12 0.67
N LEU A 143 -17.35 -16.89 0.22
CA LEU A 143 -17.91 -15.55 0.02
C LEU A 143 -17.90 -14.73 1.30
N SER A 144 -18.32 -15.33 2.41
CA SER A 144 -18.35 -14.66 3.71
C SER A 144 -16.95 -14.25 4.16
N GLN A 145 -15.97 -15.14 3.99
CA GLN A 145 -14.57 -14.86 4.29
C GLN A 145 -14.02 -13.73 3.40
N MET A 146 -14.23 -13.80 2.09
CA MET A 146 -13.80 -12.75 1.16
C MET A 146 -14.44 -11.40 1.47
N ALA A 147 -15.74 -11.36 1.77
CA ALA A 147 -16.43 -10.14 2.13
C ALA A 147 -15.83 -9.49 3.39
N HIS A 148 -15.45 -10.31 4.37
CA HIS A 148 -14.72 -9.86 5.55
C HIS A 148 -13.33 -9.30 5.19
N GLU A 149 -12.54 -10.04 4.41
CA GLU A 149 -11.20 -9.60 3.97
C GLU A 149 -11.24 -8.30 3.15
N ARG A 150 -12.20 -8.17 2.22
CA ARG A 150 -12.44 -6.95 1.44
C ARG A 150 -12.80 -5.77 2.36
N ARG A 151 -13.66 -5.99 3.36
CA ARG A 151 -14.06 -4.95 4.33
C ARG A 151 -12.87 -4.46 5.14
N GLU A 152 -12.07 -5.37 5.68
CA GLU A 152 -10.87 -5.04 6.45
C GLU A 152 -9.83 -4.32 5.58
N ARG A 153 -9.62 -4.78 4.35
CA ARG A 153 -8.73 -4.11 3.40
C ARG A 153 -9.19 -2.69 3.07
N ARG A 154 -10.49 -2.50 2.80
CA ARG A 154 -11.07 -1.17 2.54
C ARG A 154 -10.91 -0.25 3.74
N ARG A 155 -11.17 -0.74 4.95
CA ARG A 155 -11.00 0.01 6.20
C ARG A 155 -9.55 0.47 6.37
N LEU A 156 -8.60 -0.42 6.08
CA LEU A 156 -7.17 -0.11 6.13
C LEU A 156 -6.78 0.99 5.13
N LEU A 157 -7.22 0.90 3.88
CA LEU A 157 -6.95 1.91 2.84
C LEU A 157 -7.53 3.27 3.21
N LYS A 158 -8.77 3.32 3.72
CA LYS A 158 -9.39 4.56 4.22
C LYS A 158 -8.61 5.17 5.39
N ARG A 159 -8.05 4.34 6.28
CA ARG A 159 -7.18 4.81 7.36
C ARG A 159 -5.91 5.45 6.81
N TYR A 160 -5.23 4.80 5.86
CA TYR A 160 -4.02 5.35 5.25
C TYR A 160 -4.28 6.65 4.49
N LEU A 161 -5.39 6.75 3.78
CA LEU A 161 -5.82 8.01 3.18
C LEU A 161 -6.00 9.11 4.22
N SER A 162 -6.63 8.80 5.35
CA SER A 162 -6.84 9.76 6.43
C SER A 162 -5.52 10.22 7.08
N GLU A 163 -4.59 9.28 7.29
CA GLU A 163 -3.25 9.57 7.78
C GLU A 163 -2.45 10.44 6.79
N ALA A 164 -2.52 10.13 5.48
CA ALA A 164 -1.86 10.90 4.43
C ALA A 164 -2.40 12.33 4.38
N LYS A 165 -3.73 12.52 4.41
CA LYS A 165 -4.38 13.84 4.51
C LYS A 165 -3.89 14.62 5.74
N SER A 166 -3.80 13.97 6.90
CA SER A 166 -3.30 14.60 8.13
C SER A 166 -1.83 15.02 8.02
N LYS A 167 -0.97 14.16 7.47
CA LYS A 167 0.46 14.47 7.25
C LYS A 167 0.63 15.62 6.26
N ARG A 168 -0.13 15.62 5.16
CA ARG A 168 -0.13 16.70 4.16
C ARG A 168 -0.55 18.03 4.78
N ARG A 169 -1.62 18.07 5.58
CA ARG A 169 -2.03 19.29 6.30
C ARG A 169 -0.92 19.84 7.19
N LYS A 170 -0.26 18.99 7.98
CA LYS A 170 0.85 19.41 8.86
C LYS A 170 2.06 19.92 8.08
N ALA A 171 2.44 19.22 7.01
CA ALA A 171 3.56 19.64 6.15
C ALA A 171 3.25 20.96 5.44
N PHE A 172 2.02 21.15 4.97
CA PHE A 172 1.58 22.37 4.30
C PHE A 172 1.59 23.57 5.26
N ALA A 173 1.12 23.41 6.49
CA ALA A 173 1.19 24.46 7.50
C ALA A 173 2.65 24.89 7.79
N ALA A 174 3.55 23.92 7.95
CA ALA A 174 4.96 24.20 8.17
C ALA A 174 5.65 24.86 6.96
N TRP A 175 5.23 24.52 5.74
CA TRP A 175 5.68 25.18 4.52
C TRP A 175 5.21 26.64 4.46
N LEU A 176 3.94 26.90 4.73
CA LEU A 176 3.42 28.27 4.74
C LEU A 176 4.13 29.15 5.77
N GLU A 177 4.38 28.62 6.97
CA GLU A 177 5.08 29.35 8.03
C GLU A 177 6.49 29.78 7.60
N ILE A 178 7.27 28.88 6.97
CA ILE A 178 8.63 29.23 6.52
C ILE A 178 8.59 30.16 5.31
N SER A 179 7.69 29.94 4.35
CA SER A 179 7.58 30.78 3.15
C SER A 179 7.16 32.20 3.47
N GLN A 180 6.27 32.39 4.45
CA GLN A 180 5.90 33.73 4.93
C GLN A 180 7.06 34.42 5.65
N ARG A 181 7.84 33.68 6.45
CA ARG A 181 9.02 34.22 7.13
C ARG A 181 10.10 34.67 6.15
N GLU A 182 10.37 33.89 5.11
CA GLU A 182 11.35 34.24 4.08
C GLU A 182 10.86 35.43 3.23
N ALA A 183 9.56 35.46 2.87
CA ALA A 183 8.97 36.60 2.16
C ALA A 183 9.02 37.92 2.96
N ALA A 184 8.94 37.85 4.31
CA ALA A 184 9.04 39.02 5.17
C ALA A 184 10.48 39.52 5.38
N LYS A 185 11.50 38.74 5.00
CA LYS A 185 12.91 39.14 5.04
C LYS A 185 13.42 39.75 3.74
N ALA A 186 12.72 39.49 2.63
CA ALA A 186 13.01 40.01 1.30
C ALA A 186 12.44 41.43 1.12
#